data_AF-A0A2E5EPJ3-F1
#
_entry.id   AF-A0A2E5EPJ3-F1
#
_cell.length_a   1.000
_cell.length_b   1.000
_cell.length_c   1.000
_cell.angle_alpha   90.00
_cell.angle_beta   90.00
_cell.angle_gamma   90.00
#
_symmetry.space_group_name_H-M   'P 1'
#
loop_
_entity.id
_entity.type
_entity.pdbx_description
1 polymer ?
#
loop_
_entity_poly.entity_id
_entity_poly.type
_entity_poly.pdbx_seq_one_letter_code
_entity_poly.pdbx_strand_id
1 'polypeptide(L)'
;MNGSQEYYARTLFILLLGMCEVFAGSRFGYLSGEDPYYPHGDFPKFTTPAWVGEPEVEAVIVLSIDDMCREFPTTRPKGLPAYARQPRVYFDFLKPIANRLMKIDGRAPISVFCLQLEPNDPIASQMLEMGMSMECHTFTHPVPLMRAAEDGEDSLALVKGDFFGSVTNLFRFLTPEWPVAHRTPGCDARNTASPRFFTEVFPRGGLKMDTSIFTVYLKPDPNLSKGWYFKPDGTHRFANRITGIPFTKKFVNYVEDYPYPYLINRRIWELPAIIPGDAHGVHAYGHRSDETVEDWKRALDITVAKQGVMTICFHPHGYIDAEQMVALIDYAVERYGEKVKFLNCREVMNRIESNALNSSPKTPVCLLDLNADGHLDVVHLDQTRVWLPVQRAFESIRSPMIMQNPNGRFISVDRLGRAGFVYAEKGELKIWHFTDGAWFEAPGLKNVASLLPLHCSDLNGDGVSDIISMRNVYLSGNGMRWKPAQFSLPRPFSKSMRFVDIDHDGDDDLIFSDEKEYAIWLFESPTMGWSTKLMSGKASLDGLVPPITVNGRNNGAWFRREEMAVVNEFTADHGRDHVIIRKYRDWLVSE
;
A
#
# COMPACT_ATOMS: atom_id res chain seq x y z
N MET A 1 -35.18 22.80 -35.94
CA MET A 1 -35.51 22.41 -34.55
C MET A 1 -35.88 20.93 -34.58
N ASN A 2 -35.27 20.17 -33.66
CA ASN A 2 -35.59 18.79 -33.23
C ASN A 2 -35.32 17.63 -34.21
N GLY A 3 -34.04 17.30 -34.44
CA GLY A 3 -33.69 16.03 -35.10
C GLY A 3 -32.22 15.62 -35.07
N SER A 4 -31.28 16.55 -34.80
CA SER A 4 -29.84 16.26 -34.85
C SER A 4 -29.13 16.22 -33.49
N GLN A 5 -29.82 16.53 -32.37
CA GLN A 5 -29.22 16.46 -31.02
C GLN A 5 -29.36 15.09 -30.34
N GLU A 6 -30.28 14.23 -30.76
CA GLU A 6 -30.44 12.88 -30.18
C GLU A 6 -29.41 11.86 -30.69
N TYR A 7 -28.85 12.05 -31.89
CA TYR A 7 -27.86 11.13 -32.45
C TYR A 7 -26.45 11.33 -31.85
N TYR A 8 -26.10 12.56 -31.45
CA TYR A 8 -24.82 12.82 -30.78
C TYR A 8 -24.84 12.41 -29.30
N ALA A 9 -25.99 12.45 -28.63
CA ALA A 9 -26.12 11.98 -27.25
C ALA A 9 -26.03 10.44 -27.14
N ARG A 10 -26.55 9.69 -28.12
CA ARG A 10 -26.44 8.22 -28.13
C ARG A 10 -25.08 7.69 -28.58
N THR A 11 -24.36 8.44 -29.42
CA THR A 11 -23.01 8.04 -29.86
C THR A 11 -21.96 8.34 -28.78
N LEU A 12 -22.15 9.37 -27.95
CA LEU A 12 -21.27 9.66 -26.81
C LEU A 12 -21.49 8.72 -25.61
N PHE A 13 -22.68 8.12 -25.48
CA PHE A 13 -22.98 7.15 -24.42
C PHE A 13 -22.43 5.74 -24.72
N ILE A 14 -22.14 5.43 -26.00
CA ILE A 14 -21.58 4.12 -26.42
C ILE A 14 -20.04 4.16 -26.49
N LEU A 15 -19.42 5.33 -26.62
CA LEU A 15 -17.95 5.49 -26.64
C LEU A 15 -17.30 5.58 -25.23
N LEU A 16 -18.10 5.68 -24.16
CA LEU A 16 -17.62 5.59 -22.77
C LEU A 16 -17.66 4.16 -22.18
N LEU A 17 -18.23 3.20 -22.91
CA LEU A 17 -18.26 1.79 -22.52
C LEU A 17 -17.04 0.98 -23.00
N GLY A 18 -16.16 1.59 -23.81
CA GLY A 18 -15.10 0.87 -24.53
C GLY A 18 -13.71 0.83 -23.88
N MET A 19 -13.54 1.25 -22.62
CA MET A 19 -12.20 1.27 -21.98
C MET A 19 -12.16 0.85 -20.51
N CYS A 20 -13.21 0.23 -19.97
CA CYS A 20 -13.20 -0.31 -18.59
C CYS A 20 -13.72 -1.76 -18.51
N GLU A 21 -13.57 -2.54 -19.58
CA GLU A 21 -14.02 -3.95 -19.60
C GLU A 21 -13.02 -4.94 -18.99
N VAL A 22 -11.85 -4.51 -18.51
CA VAL A 22 -10.86 -5.45 -18.00
C VAL A 22 -10.95 -5.51 -16.47
N PHE A 23 -11.47 -6.63 -15.94
CA PHE A 23 -11.46 -7.06 -14.53
C PHE A 23 -12.45 -6.43 -13.52
N ALA A 24 -13.62 -5.93 -13.95
CA ALA A 24 -14.67 -5.54 -12.98
C ALA A 24 -15.00 -6.68 -11.99
N GLY A 25 -14.94 -7.93 -12.44
CA GLY A 25 -15.27 -9.11 -11.65
C GLY A 25 -14.23 -9.54 -10.60
N SER A 26 -12.94 -9.23 -10.78
CA SER A 26 -11.86 -9.64 -9.84
C SER A 26 -11.38 -8.52 -8.90
N ARG A 27 -11.96 -7.32 -9.02
CA ARG A 27 -11.45 -6.08 -8.41
C ARG A 27 -11.31 -6.06 -6.88
N PHE A 28 -11.92 -7.01 -6.15
CA PHE A 28 -11.86 -7.10 -4.68
C PHE A 28 -10.84 -8.12 -4.15
N GLY A 29 -10.09 -8.80 -5.03
CA GLY A 29 -9.10 -9.83 -4.63
C GLY A 29 -8.08 -9.34 -3.61
N TYR A 30 -7.67 -8.07 -3.69
CA TYR A 30 -6.70 -7.42 -2.79
C TYR A 30 -7.12 -7.46 -1.31
N LEU A 31 -8.42 -7.49 -0.99
CA LEU A 31 -8.91 -7.57 0.39
C LEU A 31 -8.61 -8.90 1.09
N SER A 32 -8.28 -9.93 0.31
CA SER A 32 -7.92 -11.27 0.79
C SER A 32 -6.42 -11.58 0.70
N GLY A 33 -5.66 -10.71 0.02
CA GLY A 33 -4.23 -10.83 -0.16
C GLY A 33 -3.41 -10.33 1.04
N GLU A 34 -2.14 -10.69 1.04
CA GLU A 34 -1.12 -10.22 1.99
C GLU A 34 -0.04 -9.38 1.27
N ASP A 35 -0.34 -8.89 0.06
CA ASP A 35 0.55 -8.06 -0.76
C ASP A 35 0.37 -6.59 -0.37
N PRO A 36 1.41 -5.87 0.05
CA PRO A 36 1.32 -4.45 0.37
C PRO A 36 1.48 -3.52 -0.85
N TYR A 37 1.75 -4.07 -2.05
CA TYR A 37 2.01 -3.31 -3.28
C TYR A 37 0.86 -3.36 -4.30
N TYR A 38 -0.34 -3.76 -3.89
CA TYR A 38 -1.51 -3.88 -4.76
C TYR A 38 -2.02 -2.56 -5.40
N PRO A 39 -1.88 -1.36 -4.79
CA PRO A 39 -2.39 -0.15 -5.42
C PRO A 39 -1.59 0.27 -6.66
N HIS A 40 -2.28 0.90 -7.61
CA HIS A 40 -1.72 1.46 -8.83
C HIS A 40 -2.56 2.67 -9.29
N GLY A 41 -2.10 3.40 -10.31
CA GLY A 41 -2.70 4.68 -10.73
C GLY A 41 -4.16 4.62 -11.20
N ASP A 42 -4.66 3.43 -11.52
CA ASP A 42 -6.06 3.19 -11.94
C ASP A 42 -6.90 2.57 -10.81
N PHE A 43 -6.33 2.34 -9.62
CA PHE A 43 -7.05 1.87 -8.44
C PHE A 43 -7.98 2.96 -7.89
N PRO A 44 -9.14 2.61 -7.29
CA PRO A 44 -10.05 3.61 -6.73
C PRO A 44 -9.39 4.52 -5.69
N LYS A 45 -9.81 5.78 -5.64
CA LYS A 45 -9.10 6.85 -4.93
C LYS A 45 -9.60 7.01 -3.50
N PHE A 46 -8.68 7.10 -2.54
CA PHE A 46 -8.97 7.56 -1.17
C PHE A 46 -8.52 9.01 -0.99
N THR A 47 -9.21 9.92 -1.67
CA THR A 47 -8.84 11.34 -1.78
C THR A 47 -8.78 12.04 -0.43
N THR A 48 -7.89 13.02 -0.30
CA THR A 48 -7.67 13.83 0.91
C THR A 48 -8.94 14.40 1.55
N PRO A 49 -9.90 14.99 0.81
CA PRO A 49 -11.14 15.46 1.42
C PRO A 49 -11.92 14.37 2.18
N ALA A 50 -11.81 13.10 1.78
CA ALA A 50 -12.51 11.99 2.41
C ALA A 50 -12.06 11.79 3.85
N TRP A 51 -10.75 11.76 4.09
CA TRP A 51 -10.21 11.41 5.41
C TRP A 51 -9.75 12.61 6.23
N VAL A 52 -9.46 13.78 5.64
CA VAL A 52 -9.10 14.98 6.41
C VAL A 52 -10.30 15.59 7.12
N GLY A 53 -11.51 15.46 6.55
CA GLY A 53 -12.74 16.05 7.09
C GLY A 53 -12.84 17.57 6.94
N GLU A 54 -12.04 18.17 6.06
CA GLU A 54 -12.10 19.59 5.71
C GLU A 54 -12.31 19.72 4.21
N PRO A 55 -13.52 20.11 3.74
CA PRO A 55 -13.87 20.07 2.32
C PRO A 55 -12.94 20.88 1.40
N GLU A 56 -12.32 21.95 1.90
CA GLU A 56 -11.43 22.81 1.12
C GLU A 56 -10.01 22.24 0.96
N VAL A 57 -9.61 21.28 1.82
CA VAL A 57 -8.27 20.69 1.79
C VAL A 57 -8.22 19.60 0.72
N GLU A 58 -7.53 19.91 -0.37
CA GLU A 58 -7.35 19.01 -1.51
C GLU A 58 -6.11 18.14 -1.36
N ALA A 59 -5.06 18.56 -0.65
CA ALA A 59 -3.90 17.73 -0.40
C ALA A 59 -3.29 17.91 1.00
N VAL A 60 -2.60 16.87 1.45
CA VAL A 60 -1.81 16.92 2.68
C VAL A 60 -0.33 16.77 2.35
N ILE A 61 0.51 17.52 3.04
CA ILE A 61 1.97 17.35 3.04
C ILE A 61 2.38 16.83 4.43
N VAL A 62 3.09 15.70 4.45
CA VAL A 62 3.71 15.17 5.66
C VAL A 62 5.22 15.31 5.52
N LEU A 63 5.81 16.15 6.37
CA LEU A 63 7.25 16.27 6.48
C LEU A 63 7.75 15.22 7.48
N SER A 64 8.49 14.23 7.00
CA SER A 64 9.02 13.14 7.83
C SER A 64 10.55 13.04 7.74
N ILE A 65 11.20 13.04 8.89
CA ILE A 65 12.65 13.02 9.03
C ILE A 65 13.13 11.80 9.82
N ASP A 66 14.14 11.11 9.30
CA ASP A 66 14.58 9.80 9.80
C ASP A 66 15.87 9.85 10.61
N ASP A 67 16.21 8.74 11.27
CA ASP A 67 17.47 8.47 11.99
C ASP A 67 17.71 9.22 13.32
N MET A 68 16.70 9.79 13.95
CA MET A 68 16.92 10.43 15.26
C MET A 68 17.24 9.38 16.32
N CYS A 69 18.35 9.55 17.03
CA CYS A 69 18.80 8.62 18.06
C CYS A 69 19.12 9.39 19.34
N ARG A 70 19.22 8.68 20.47
CA ARG A 70 19.63 9.26 21.76
C ARG A 70 21.08 9.76 21.72
N GLU A 71 21.43 10.61 22.68
CA GLU A 71 22.82 10.99 22.91
C GLU A 71 23.71 9.78 23.25
N PHE A 72 24.96 9.81 22.81
CA PHE A 72 25.98 8.82 23.17
C PHE A 72 27.25 9.55 23.68
N PRO A 73 27.82 9.12 24.82
CA PRO A 73 28.75 9.96 25.60
C PRO A 73 30.11 10.21 24.94
N THR A 74 30.71 9.20 24.30
CA THR A 74 32.08 9.31 23.73
C THR A 74 32.28 8.47 22.49
N THR A 75 31.64 7.30 22.41
CA THR A 75 31.67 6.43 21.22
C THR A 75 30.26 6.00 20.86
N ARG A 76 29.98 5.92 19.55
CA ARG A 76 28.71 5.37 19.06
C ARG A 76 28.61 3.89 19.47
N PRO A 77 27.50 3.44 20.07
CA PRO A 77 27.25 2.04 20.33
C PRO A 77 27.40 1.18 19.07
N LYS A 78 27.99 -0.02 19.22
CA LYS A 78 28.08 -1.01 18.14
C LYS A 78 26.66 -1.33 17.64
N GLY A 79 26.47 -1.30 16.33
CA GLY A 79 25.19 -1.61 15.67
C GLY A 79 24.38 -0.40 15.23
N LEU A 80 24.68 0.82 15.68
CA LEU A 80 24.04 2.03 15.17
C LEU A 80 24.73 2.56 13.90
N PRO A 81 23.98 3.15 12.94
CA PRO A 81 24.54 3.59 11.68
C PRO A 81 25.45 4.81 11.82
N ALA A 82 26.34 4.99 10.84
CA ALA A 82 27.36 6.05 10.84
C ALA A 82 26.78 7.47 10.93
N TYR A 83 25.54 7.61 10.47
CA TYR A 83 24.79 8.86 10.33
C TYR A 83 23.77 9.09 11.45
N ALA A 84 23.52 8.14 12.36
CA ALA A 84 22.66 8.40 13.53
C ALA A 84 23.19 9.62 14.33
N ARG A 85 22.29 10.54 14.67
CA ARG A 85 22.58 11.78 15.41
C ARG A 85 21.61 11.97 16.58
N GLN A 86 22.04 12.76 17.56
CA GLN A 86 21.30 13.09 18.77
C GLN A 86 20.19 14.14 18.55
N PRO A 87 19.18 14.26 19.44
CA PRO A 87 18.01 15.11 19.21
C PRO A 87 18.36 16.58 19.00
N ARG A 88 19.44 17.08 19.61
CA ARG A 88 19.89 18.46 19.41
C ARG A 88 20.20 18.79 17.94
N VAL A 89 20.82 17.86 17.20
CA VAL A 89 21.14 18.06 15.77
C VAL A 89 19.87 18.18 14.95
N TYR A 90 18.88 17.32 15.21
CA TYR A 90 17.57 17.38 14.57
C TYR A 90 16.83 18.67 14.91
N PHE A 91 16.82 19.05 16.18
CA PHE A 91 16.17 20.28 16.63
C PHE A 91 16.74 21.52 15.93
N ASP A 92 18.07 21.65 15.88
CA ASP A 92 18.71 22.81 15.25
C ASP A 92 18.44 22.86 13.74
N PHE A 93 18.46 21.70 13.05
CA PHE A 93 18.11 21.59 11.63
C PHE A 93 16.62 21.90 11.35
N LEU A 94 15.71 21.39 12.18
CA LEU A 94 14.27 21.55 11.99
C LEU A 94 13.76 22.93 12.42
N LYS A 95 14.50 23.67 13.24
CA LYS A 95 14.05 24.94 13.82
C LYS A 95 13.57 25.97 12.77
N PRO A 96 14.26 26.22 11.64
CA PRO A 96 13.76 27.10 10.59
C PRO A 96 12.44 26.61 9.96
N ILE A 97 12.35 25.30 9.71
CA ILE A 97 11.17 24.63 9.13
C ILE A 97 9.98 24.75 10.10
N ALA A 98 10.19 24.42 11.36
CA ALA A 98 9.20 24.49 12.43
C ALA A 98 8.71 25.93 12.64
N ASN A 99 9.63 26.91 12.68
CA ASN A 99 9.28 28.32 12.77
C ASN A 99 8.42 28.78 11.59
N ARG A 100 8.66 28.26 10.39
CA ARG A 100 7.85 28.60 9.22
C ARG A 100 6.45 28.00 9.32
N LEU A 101 6.32 26.73 9.70
CA LEU A 101 5.04 26.06 9.90
C LEU A 101 4.21 26.70 11.00
N MET A 102 4.82 27.07 12.14
CA MET A 102 4.11 27.76 13.22
C MET A 102 3.56 29.13 12.81
N LYS A 103 4.19 29.82 11.85
CA LYS A 103 3.64 31.06 11.28
C LYS A 103 2.41 30.81 10.39
N ILE A 104 2.25 29.61 9.84
CA ILE A 104 1.12 29.23 8.97
C ILE A 104 -0.06 28.79 9.83
N ASP A 105 0.19 27.87 10.76
CA ASP A 105 -0.87 27.11 11.44
C ASP A 105 -0.67 27.03 12.97
N GLY A 106 0.22 27.82 13.55
CA GLY A 106 0.45 27.87 15.00
C GLY A 106 1.20 26.67 15.60
N ARG A 107 1.55 25.67 14.79
CA ARG A 107 2.19 24.39 15.17
C ARG A 107 3.18 23.94 14.08
N ALA A 108 4.09 23.04 14.44
CA ALA A 108 5.09 22.45 13.55
C ALA A 108 4.84 20.95 13.34
N PRO A 109 3.87 20.57 12.48
CA PRO A 109 3.51 19.17 12.23
C PRO A 109 4.58 18.46 11.38
N ILE A 110 5.63 18.00 12.05
CA ILE A 110 6.74 17.22 11.48
C ILE A 110 6.79 15.88 12.19
N SER A 111 6.93 14.79 11.45
CA SER A 111 7.12 13.44 12.00
C SER A 111 8.59 13.08 12.08
N VAL A 112 9.06 12.76 13.28
CA VAL A 112 10.47 12.44 13.55
C VAL A 112 10.57 10.95 13.85
N PHE A 113 11.22 10.21 12.95
CA PHE A 113 11.41 8.77 13.04
C PHE A 113 12.66 8.47 13.88
N CYS A 114 12.43 7.80 15.01
CA CYS A 114 13.39 7.60 16.08
C CYS A 114 13.90 6.16 16.15
N LEU A 115 15.21 6.00 16.24
CA LEU A 115 15.85 4.73 16.55
C LEU A 115 15.71 4.42 18.05
N GLN A 116 16.26 5.34 18.85
CA GLN A 116 16.32 5.27 20.31
C GLN A 116 16.13 6.67 20.87
N LEU A 117 15.46 6.79 22.01
CA LEU A 117 15.19 8.04 22.69
C LEU A 117 15.36 7.87 24.20
N GLU A 118 15.93 8.86 24.88
CA GLU A 118 16.00 8.85 26.34
C GLU A 118 14.61 9.16 26.93
N PRO A 119 14.18 8.46 28.01
CA PRO A 119 12.83 8.63 28.58
C PRO A 119 12.50 10.04 29.09
N ASN A 120 13.50 10.90 29.31
CA ASN A 120 13.32 12.27 29.80
C ASN A 120 14.11 13.28 28.94
N ASP A 121 14.24 13.05 27.63
CA ASP A 121 14.98 13.95 26.75
C ASP A 121 14.30 15.34 26.68
N PRO A 122 14.97 16.42 27.14
CA PRO A 122 14.36 17.75 27.18
C PRO A 122 14.17 18.36 25.79
N ILE A 123 15.02 18.01 24.82
CA ILE A 123 14.92 18.52 23.45
C ILE A 123 13.77 17.85 22.73
N ALA A 124 13.62 16.52 22.86
CA ALA A 124 12.48 15.82 22.30
C ALA A 124 11.15 16.30 22.92
N SER A 125 11.15 16.63 24.22
CA SER A 125 9.98 17.23 24.88
C SER A 125 9.62 18.58 24.27
N GLN A 126 10.62 19.44 24.05
CA GLN A 126 10.42 20.72 23.36
C GLN A 126 9.89 20.54 21.92
N MET A 127 10.37 19.53 21.18
CA MET A 127 9.87 19.23 19.84
C MET A 127 8.39 18.83 19.85
N LEU A 128 7.96 18.03 20.84
CA LEU A 128 6.55 17.69 21.02
C LEU A 128 5.70 18.92 21.34
N GLU A 129 6.16 19.81 22.20
CA GLU A 129 5.47 21.07 22.54
C GLU A 129 5.29 21.98 21.32
N MET A 130 6.24 21.97 20.37
CA MET A 130 6.12 22.68 19.10
C MET A 130 5.13 22.04 18.12
N GLY A 131 4.63 20.83 18.39
CA GLY A 131 3.65 20.12 17.56
C GLY A 131 4.23 19.00 16.69
N MET A 132 5.49 18.59 16.90
CA MET A 132 6.07 17.44 16.20
C MET A 132 5.53 16.11 16.75
N SER A 133 5.70 15.02 16.01
CA SER A 133 5.47 13.65 16.47
C SER A 133 6.75 12.83 16.47
N MET A 134 6.79 11.79 17.29
CA MET A 134 7.93 10.89 17.46
C MET A 134 7.48 9.47 17.09
N GLU A 135 8.06 8.91 16.04
CA GLU A 135 7.62 7.68 15.39
C GLU A 135 8.71 6.60 15.41
N CYS A 136 8.35 5.34 15.13
CA CYS A 136 9.27 4.20 15.24
C CYS A 136 10.13 4.02 14.00
N HIS A 137 11.46 3.93 14.18
CA HIS A 137 12.40 3.66 13.09
C HIS A 137 13.28 2.43 13.35
N THR A 138 12.81 1.50 14.18
CA THR A 138 13.54 0.31 14.68
C THR A 138 14.76 0.66 15.55
N PHE A 139 15.23 -0.25 16.39
CA PHE A 139 16.16 0.08 17.48
C PHE A 139 17.60 0.26 17.02
N THR A 140 18.04 -0.48 15.98
CA THR A 140 19.44 -0.44 15.51
C THR A 140 19.60 -0.03 14.05
N HIS A 141 18.51 0.30 13.36
CA HIS A 141 18.53 0.62 11.93
C HIS A 141 19.11 -0.56 11.07
N PRO A 142 18.57 -1.79 11.17
CA PRO A 142 18.98 -2.91 10.33
C PRO A 142 18.67 -2.67 8.85
N VAL A 143 19.69 -2.80 8.00
CA VAL A 143 19.54 -2.76 6.54
C VAL A 143 20.28 -3.94 5.91
N PRO A 144 19.57 -4.93 5.34
CA PRO A 144 18.10 -5.05 5.26
C PRO A 144 17.45 -5.35 6.62
N LEU A 145 16.15 -5.03 6.76
CA LEU A 145 15.38 -5.29 7.98
C LEU A 145 15.31 -6.79 8.27
N MET A 146 14.91 -7.58 7.27
CA MET A 146 14.88 -9.03 7.35
C MET A 146 16.30 -9.58 7.13
N ARG A 147 16.85 -10.29 8.12
CA ARG A 147 18.24 -10.79 8.10
C ARG A 147 18.34 -12.22 8.58
N ALA A 148 19.24 -13.00 7.96
CA ALA A 148 19.58 -14.34 8.42
C ALA A 148 20.21 -14.29 9.82
N ALA A 149 19.93 -15.29 10.65
CA ALA A 149 20.61 -15.44 11.92
C ALA A 149 21.98 -16.12 11.73
N GLU A 150 23.02 -15.61 12.39
CA GLU A 150 24.38 -16.15 12.29
C GLU A 150 24.54 -17.52 12.98
N ASP A 151 23.76 -17.80 14.04
CA ASP A 151 23.95 -18.97 14.93
C ASP A 151 22.71 -19.89 15.07
N GLY A 152 21.85 -19.92 14.05
CA GLY A 152 20.62 -20.74 14.08
C GLY A 152 19.48 -20.15 14.92
N GLU A 153 19.54 -18.87 15.28
CA GLU A 153 18.39 -18.14 15.82
C GLU A 153 17.25 -18.03 14.77
N ASP A 154 16.03 -17.82 15.23
CA ASP A 154 14.91 -17.51 14.34
C ASP A 154 15.09 -16.08 13.78
N SER A 155 15.28 -15.94 12.47
CA SER A 155 15.39 -14.62 11.81
C SER A 155 14.23 -13.67 12.14
N LEU A 156 13.03 -14.18 12.41
CA LEU A 156 11.92 -13.35 12.89
C LEU A 156 12.16 -12.80 14.30
N ALA A 157 12.90 -13.50 15.15
CA ALA A 157 13.24 -13.02 16.49
C ALA A 157 14.14 -11.78 16.42
N LEU A 158 15.09 -11.73 15.48
CA LEU A 158 15.96 -10.57 15.27
C LEU A 158 15.17 -9.31 14.89
N VAL A 159 14.24 -9.44 13.94
CA VAL A 159 13.39 -8.32 13.50
C VAL A 159 12.42 -7.89 14.59
N LYS A 160 11.82 -8.85 15.30
CA LYS A 160 10.96 -8.57 16.46
C LYS A 160 11.71 -7.82 17.56
N GLY A 161 12.93 -8.26 17.89
CA GLY A 161 13.76 -7.61 18.91
C GLY A 161 14.06 -6.16 18.56
N ASP A 162 14.38 -5.88 17.30
CA ASP A 162 14.70 -4.54 16.83
C ASP A 162 13.45 -3.62 16.78
N PHE A 163 12.37 -4.11 16.19
CA PHE A 163 11.13 -3.35 16.07
C PHE A 163 10.48 -3.10 17.43
N PHE A 164 10.27 -4.15 18.24
CA PHE A 164 9.67 -3.99 19.57
C PHE A 164 10.60 -3.25 20.53
N GLY A 165 11.92 -3.35 20.35
CA GLY A 165 12.89 -2.56 21.12
C GLY A 165 12.66 -1.06 20.95
N SER A 166 12.51 -0.59 19.71
CA SER A 166 12.22 0.82 19.40
C SER A 166 10.85 1.25 19.89
N VAL A 167 9.81 0.45 19.62
CA VAL A 167 8.45 0.73 20.12
C VAL A 167 8.42 0.84 21.64
N THR A 168 9.01 -0.13 22.35
CA THR A 168 9.06 -0.13 23.82
C THR A 168 9.87 1.04 24.34
N ASN A 169 10.96 1.41 23.66
CA ASN A 169 11.76 2.57 24.02
C ASN A 169 10.96 3.88 23.87
N LEU A 170 10.20 4.04 22.79
CA LEU A 170 9.32 5.19 22.58
C LEU A 170 8.21 5.26 23.62
N PHE A 171 7.59 4.14 24.01
CA PHE A 171 6.59 4.10 25.07
C PHE A 171 7.11 4.42 26.49
N ARG A 172 8.44 4.51 26.68
CA ARG A 172 9.01 5.04 27.93
C ARG A 172 9.01 6.57 27.97
N PHE A 173 8.95 7.20 26.80
CA PHE A 173 8.92 8.66 26.63
C PHE A 173 7.50 9.17 26.35
N LEU A 174 6.70 8.40 25.59
CA LEU A 174 5.37 8.73 25.11
C LEU A 174 4.31 7.86 25.76
N THR A 175 3.05 8.31 25.72
CA THR A 175 1.93 7.43 26.06
C THR A 175 1.77 6.34 24.97
N PRO A 176 1.18 5.18 25.30
CA PRO A 176 0.99 4.07 24.36
C PRO A 176 0.21 4.42 23.09
N GLU A 177 -0.50 5.55 23.06
CA GLU A 177 -1.23 6.01 21.88
C GLU A 177 -0.35 6.73 20.84
N TRP A 178 0.88 7.16 21.18
CA TRP A 178 1.54 8.31 20.52
C TRP A 178 2.91 8.13 19.85
N PRO A 179 3.44 6.92 19.67
CA PRO A 179 3.91 6.55 18.34
C PRO A 179 2.77 5.84 17.61
N VAL A 180 2.44 6.33 16.42
CA VAL A 180 1.41 5.68 15.58
C VAL A 180 2.02 5.04 14.34
N ALA A 181 3.18 5.53 13.90
CA ALA A 181 3.80 5.16 12.64
C ALA A 181 5.13 4.44 12.82
N HIS A 182 5.47 3.63 11.82
CA HIS A 182 6.79 3.07 11.63
C HIS A 182 7.29 3.34 10.21
N ARG A 183 8.62 3.46 10.10
CA ARG A 183 9.32 3.45 8.81
C ARG A 183 10.45 2.44 8.85
N THR A 184 10.52 1.57 7.86
CA THR A 184 11.61 0.60 7.73
C THR A 184 12.93 1.33 7.39
N PRO A 185 14.01 1.07 8.14
CA PRO A 185 15.36 1.55 7.82
C PRO A 185 15.80 1.29 6.38
N GLY A 186 16.27 2.34 5.69
CA GLY A 186 16.82 2.27 4.33
C GLY A 186 15.78 2.00 3.22
N CYS A 187 14.49 2.15 3.50
CA CYS A 187 13.40 1.89 2.54
C CYS A 187 13.36 2.87 1.35
N ASP A 188 14.03 4.00 1.49
CA ASP A 188 14.23 5.07 0.50
C ASP A 188 15.37 4.80 -0.49
N ALA A 189 16.17 3.75 -0.27
CA ALA A 189 17.29 3.43 -1.15
C ALA A 189 17.54 1.93 -1.36
N ARG A 190 16.90 1.03 -0.60
CA ARG A 190 17.08 -0.43 -0.68
C ARG A 190 15.78 -1.20 -0.52
N ASN A 191 15.77 -2.46 -0.99
CA ASN A 191 14.63 -3.37 -0.81
C ASN A 191 14.69 -4.04 0.56
N THR A 192 14.09 -3.38 1.54
CA THR A 192 14.15 -3.75 2.96
C THR A 192 12.75 -3.99 3.54
N ALA A 193 11.74 -3.28 3.03
CA ALA A 193 10.34 -3.52 3.35
C ALA A 193 9.90 -4.89 2.81
N SER A 194 9.29 -5.70 3.66
CA SER A 194 8.91 -7.08 3.34
C SER A 194 7.44 -7.32 3.68
N PRO A 195 6.65 -7.96 2.78
CA PRO A 195 5.31 -8.44 3.12
C PRO A 195 5.28 -9.29 4.40
N ARG A 196 6.35 -10.06 4.64
CA ARG A 196 6.49 -10.90 5.83
C ARG A 196 6.58 -10.09 7.12
N PHE A 197 7.19 -8.90 7.10
CA PHE A 197 7.22 -8.02 8.26
C PHE A 197 5.80 -7.54 8.61
N PHE A 198 5.01 -7.16 7.60
CA PHE A 198 3.63 -6.68 7.78
C PHE A 198 2.64 -7.77 8.21
N THR A 199 2.94 -9.05 7.95
CA THR A 199 2.10 -10.17 8.43
C THR A 199 2.56 -10.71 9.78
N GLU A 200 3.87 -10.84 10.01
CA GLU A 200 4.42 -11.59 11.16
C GLU A 200 4.91 -10.72 12.31
N VAL A 201 5.26 -9.45 12.09
CA VAL A 201 5.93 -8.63 13.10
C VAL A 201 5.13 -7.38 13.44
N PHE A 202 4.87 -6.53 12.44
CA PHE A 202 4.20 -5.24 12.63
C PHE A 202 2.90 -5.33 13.45
N PRO A 203 1.95 -6.26 13.17
CA PRO A 203 0.65 -6.30 13.85
C PRO A 203 0.74 -6.52 15.37
N ARG A 204 1.90 -6.95 15.88
CA ARG A 204 2.15 -7.21 17.30
C ARG A 204 2.80 -6.02 18.02
N GLY A 205 3.17 -4.94 17.29
CA GLY A 205 3.84 -3.76 17.84
C GLY A 205 2.91 -2.68 18.37
N GLY A 206 1.60 -2.76 18.12
CA GLY A 206 0.62 -1.77 18.60
C GLY A 206 0.59 -0.44 17.82
N LEU A 207 1.43 -0.28 16.81
CA LEU A 207 1.37 0.84 15.86
C LEU A 207 0.24 0.64 14.84
N LYS A 208 -0.24 1.74 14.24
CA LYS A 208 -1.39 1.75 13.32
C LYS A 208 -1.02 2.06 11.88
N MET A 209 0.12 2.71 11.67
CA MET A 209 0.55 3.26 10.39
C MET A 209 1.96 2.81 10.02
N ASP A 210 2.19 2.63 8.73
CA ASP A 210 3.51 2.46 8.13
C ASP A 210 3.71 3.52 7.04
N THR A 211 4.96 3.87 6.75
CA THR A 211 5.35 4.81 5.69
C THR A 211 6.66 4.38 5.04
N SER A 212 6.78 3.06 4.81
CA SER A 212 7.98 2.44 4.26
C SER A 212 7.87 2.18 2.77
N ILE A 213 6.66 2.18 2.19
CA ILE A 213 6.44 1.95 0.76
C ILE A 213 6.39 3.30 0.06
N PHE A 214 7.04 3.38 -1.10
CA PHE A 214 7.09 4.61 -1.85
C PHE A 214 6.02 4.68 -2.95
N THR A 215 5.63 5.87 -3.35
CA THR A 215 4.83 6.14 -4.55
C THR A 215 5.65 6.95 -5.53
N VAL A 216 5.55 6.62 -6.82
CA VAL A 216 6.25 7.32 -7.90
C VAL A 216 5.27 7.64 -9.01
N TYR A 217 5.35 8.86 -9.55
CA TYR A 217 4.54 9.26 -10.69
C TYR A 217 5.23 8.83 -11.98
N LEU A 218 4.73 7.79 -12.66
CA LEU A 218 5.33 7.27 -13.91
C LEU A 218 4.40 7.39 -15.11
N LYS A 219 3.09 7.50 -14.89
CA LYS A 219 2.06 7.61 -15.93
C LYS A 219 1.58 9.08 -16.01
N PRO A 220 2.03 9.85 -17.00
CA PRO A 220 1.56 11.22 -17.19
C PRO A 220 0.04 11.25 -17.39
N ASP A 221 -0.66 12.05 -16.58
CA ASP A 221 -2.08 12.31 -16.77
C ASP A 221 -2.25 13.31 -17.93
N PRO A 222 -3.01 12.97 -18.98
CA PRO A 222 -3.21 13.85 -20.13
C PRO A 222 -3.91 15.17 -19.79
N ASN A 223 -4.58 15.26 -18.64
CA ASN A 223 -5.23 16.48 -18.17
C ASN A 223 -4.30 17.39 -17.35
N LEU A 224 -3.09 16.93 -17.03
CA LEU A 224 -2.11 17.68 -16.25
C LEU A 224 -0.98 18.23 -17.12
N SER A 225 -0.26 19.22 -16.59
CA SER A 225 0.85 19.83 -17.31
C SER A 225 1.97 18.84 -17.57
N LYS A 226 2.35 18.67 -18.84
CA LYS A 226 3.51 17.84 -19.22
C LYS A 226 4.80 18.28 -18.51
N GLY A 227 4.96 19.57 -18.23
CA GLY A 227 6.15 20.10 -17.54
C GLY A 227 6.31 19.63 -16.08
N TRP A 228 5.26 19.03 -15.51
CA TRP A 228 5.34 18.41 -14.18
C TRP A 228 6.02 17.04 -14.24
N TYR A 229 5.77 16.27 -15.30
CA TYR A 229 6.33 14.92 -15.50
C TYR A 229 7.68 14.92 -16.23
N PHE A 230 7.92 15.92 -17.08
CA PHE A 230 9.11 15.99 -17.93
C PHE A 230 9.96 17.23 -17.63
N LYS A 231 11.27 17.08 -17.77
CA LYS A 231 12.23 18.19 -17.77
C LYS A 231 12.24 18.90 -19.13
N PRO A 232 12.85 20.11 -19.23
CA PRO A 232 12.95 20.82 -20.50
C PRO A 232 13.66 20.05 -21.62
N ASP A 233 14.56 19.12 -21.27
CA ASP A 233 15.27 18.24 -22.21
C ASP A 233 14.44 17.02 -22.65
N GLY A 234 13.19 16.90 -22.20
CA GLY A 234 12.28 15.79 -22.51
C GLY A 234 12.47 14.55 -21.63
N THR A 235 13.44 14.54 -20.71
CA THR A 235 13.63 13.40 -19.80
C THR A 235 12.52 13.32 -18.77
N HIS A 236 12.09 12.09 -18.45
CA HIS A 236 11.10 11.88 -17.42
C HIS A 236 11.69 12.17 -16.04
N ARG A 237 11.02 13.03 -15.27
CA ARG A 237 11.52 13.58 -14.00
C ARG A 237 11.75 12.49 -12.94
N PHE A 238 10.80 11.56 -12.84
CA PHE A 238 10.76 10.60 -11.74
C PHE A 238 11.23 9.18 -12.10
N ALA A 239 11.30 8.85 -13.40
CA ALA A 239 11.52 7.45 -13.82
C ALA A 239 12.95 7.00 -13.51
N ASN A 240 13.93 7.88 -13.72
CA ASN A 240 15.33 7.60 -13.41
C ASN A 240 15.63 7.61 -11.91
N ARG A 241 14.63 7.74 -11.03
CA ARG A 241 14.81 7.71 -9.56
C ARG A 241 14.68 6.32 -8.99
N ILE A 242 13.89 5.46 -9.63
CA ILE A 242 13.73 4.04 -9.29
C ILE A 242 14.79 3.15 -9.97
N THR A 243 15.67 3.77 -10.78
CA THR A 243 16.80 3.11 -11.44
C THR A 243 18.09 3.87 -11.11
N GLY A 244 19.20 3.17 -10.91
CA GLY A 244 20.50 3.85 -10.70
C GLY A 244 20.71 4.37 -9.27
N ILE A 245 19.96 3.85 -8.29
CA ILE A 245 20.27 4.04 -6.88
C ILE A 245 21.61 3.31 -6.60
N PRO A 246 22.66 3.97 -6.06
CA PRO A 246 24.00 3.39 -5.98
C PRO A 246 24.07 2.03 -5.27
N PHE A 247 23.19 1.82 -4.29
CA PHE A 247 23.14 0.60 -3.49
C PHE A 247 22.12 -0.43 -3.99
N THR A 248 21.26 -0.09 -4.95
CA THR A 248 20.18 -0.96 -5.42
C THR A 248 19.94 -0.76 -6.91
N LYS A 249 20.32 -1.76 -7.69
CA LYS A 249 20.14 -1.76 -9.15
C LYS A 249 18.68 -1.95 -9.53
N LYS A 250 18.00 -2.88 -8.86
CA LYS A 250 16.57 -3.13 -9.04
C LYS A 250 15.81 -2.75 -7.78
N PHE A 251 15.27 -1.54 -7.75
CA PHE A 251 14.40 -1.10 -6.67
C PHE A 251 12.98 -1.59 -6.92
N VAL A 252 12.36 -2.24 -5.94
CA VAL A 252 11.01 -2.80 -6.06
C VAL A 252 10.03 -2.28 -5.02
N ASN A 253 10.51 -1.54 -4.01
CA ASN A 253 9.72 -0.99 -2.90
C ASN A 253 8.94 0.27 -3.32
N TYR A 254 8.05 0.15 -4.29
CA TYR A 254 7.18 1.25 -4.70
C TYR A 254 5.85 0.79 -5.31
N VAL A 255 4.85 1.65 -5.22
CA VAL A 255 3.62 1.67 -6.01
C VAL A 255 3.66 2.82 -7.02
N GLU A 256 2.84 2.74 -8.05
CA GLU A 256 2.85 3.69 -9.17
C GLU A 256 1.60 4.55 -9.13
N ASP A 257 1.79 5.86 -9.23
CA ASP A 257 0.74 6.87 -9.45
C ASP A 257 -0.40 6.88 -8.44
N TYR A 258 -0.16 6.35 -7.23
CA TYR A 258 -1.13 6.20 -6.16
C TYR A 258 -0.71 6.96 -4.89
N PRO A 259 -1.00 8.27 -4.80
CA PRO A 259 -0.60 9.11 -3.67
C PRO A 259 -1.71 9.21 -2.62
N TYR A 260 -2.26 8.08 -2.17
CA TYR A 260 -3.33 8.05 -1.16
C TYR A 260 -2.97 7.10 -0.04
N PRO A 261 -3.46 7.34 1.19
CA PRO A 261 -3.41 6.33 2.23
C PRO A 261 -4.15 5.07 1.78
N TYR A 262 -3.61 3.90 2.10
CA TYR A 262 -4.27 2.62 1.83
C TYR A 262 -4.03 1.63 2.97
N LEU A 263 -4.69 0.47 2.91
CA LEU A 263 -4.58 -0.54 3.96
C LEU A 263 -3.74 -1.72 3.51
N ILE A 264 -2.71 -2.05 4.28
CA ILE A 264 -2.02 -3.34 4.24
C ILE A 264 -2.73 -4.28 5.23
N ASN A 265 -3.07 -5.49 4.78
CA ASN A 265 -3.69 -6.55 5.59
C ASN A 265 -4.95 -6.08 6.35
N ARG A 266 -5.69 -5.11 5.80
CA ARG A 266 -6.92 -4.51 6.38
C ARG A 266 -6.73 -3.86 7.76
N ARG A 267 -5.48 -3.64 8.21
CA ARG A 267 -5.18 -3.23 9.59
C ARG A 267 -4.12 -2.16 9.70
N ILE A 268 -3.18 -2.11 8.76
CA ILE A 268 -2.04 -1.21 8.78
C ILE A 268 -2.31 -0.13 7.74
N TRP A 269 -2.41 1.12 8.17
CA TRP A 269 -2.49 2.24 7.24
C TRP A 269 -1.11 2.49 6.64
N GLU A 270 -0.96 2.28 5.35
CA GLU A 270 0.23 2.73 4.63
C GLU A 270 0.03 4.17 4.18
N LEU A 271 1.01 5.00 4.51
CA LEU A 271 1.12 6.36 4.04
C LEU A 271 2.34 6.46 3.10
N PRO A 272 2.15 6.29 1.78
CA PRO A 272 3.28 6.08 0.90
C PRO A 272 4.17 7.32 0.79
N ALA A 273 5.48 7.14 0.93
CA ALA A 273 6.48 8.18 0.77
C ALA A 273 6.72 8.52 -0.71
N ILE A 274 6.97 9.78 -1.06
CA ILE A 274 7.13 10.19 -2.46
C ILE A 274 8.53 9.87 -2.99
N ILE A 275 8.61 9.44 -4.26
CA ILE A 275 9.86 9.44 -5.03
C ILE A 275 9.90 10.68 -5.94
N PRO A 276 11.01 11.45 -5.93
CA PRO A 276 12.20 11.23 -5.12
C PRO A 276 12.00 11.60 -3.64
N GLY A 277 12.61 10.83 -2.73
CA GLY A 277 13.04 11.33 -1.42
C GLY A 277 14.38 12.07 -1.53
N ASP A 278 14.92 12.60 -0.42
CA ASP A 278 16.19 13.34 -0.48
C ASP A 278 17.39 12.43 -0.84
N ALA A 279 17.40 11.18 -0.41
CA ALA A 279 18.41 10.17 -0.79
C ALA A 279 18.41 9.93 -2.31
N HIS A 280 17.24 9.88 -2.93
CA HIS A 280 17.13 9.80 -4.39
C HIS A 280 17.65 11.09 -5.07
N GLY A 281 17.35 12.25 -4.48
CA GLY A 281 17.81 13.56 -4.94
C GLY A 281 19.34 13.69 -4.90
N VAL A 282 19.97 13.43 -3.74
CA VAL A 282 21.42 13.53 -3.56
C VAL A 282 22.19 12.58 -4.48
N HIS A 283 21.68 11.38 -4.72
CA HIS A 283 22.33 10.44 -5.62
C HIS A 283 22.21 10.82 -7.09
N ALA A 284 21.15 11.54 -7.46
CA ALA A 284 20.95 11.98 -8.82
C ALA A 284 21.58 13.34 -9.14
N TYR A 285 21.62 14.26 -8.18
CA TYR A 285 22.01 15.67 -8.40
C TYR A 285 23.14 16.16 -7.50
N GLY A 286 23.54 15.38 -6.50
CA GLY A 286 24.51 15.80 -5.49
C GLY A 286 23.85 16.49 -4.29
N HIS A 287 24.69 16.82 -3.31
CA HIS A 287 24.27 17.38 -2.02
C HIS A 287 23.58 18.73 -2.18
N ARG A 288 22.42 18.91 -1.53
CA ARG A 288 21.71 20.19 -1.39
C ARG A 288 21.39 20.84 -2.73
N SER A 289 21.10 20.02 -3.74
CA SER A 289 20.75 20.49 -5.08
C SER A 289 19.32 21.03 -5.12
N ASP A 290 19.16 22.22 -5.69
CA ASP A 290 17.85 22.86 -5.91
C ASP A 290 16.98 22.06 -6.88
N GLU A 291 17.57 21.24 -7.75
CA GLU A 291 16.84 20.31 -8.62
C GLU A 291 16.04 19.27 -7.83
N THR A 292 16.50 18.87 -6.64
CA THR A 292 15.71 18.01 -5.74
C THR A 292 14.43 18.71 -5.30
N VAL A 293 14.54 19.98 -4.92
CA VAL A 293 13.41 20.81 -4.48
C VAL A 293 12.45 21.07 -5.64
N GLU A 294 12.95 21.31 -6.85
CA GLU A 294 12.10 21.46 -8.02
C GLU A 294 11.36 20.17 -8.38
N ASP A 295 11.98 19.00 -8.21
CA ASP A 295 11.29 17.73 -8.39
C ASP A 295 10.18 17.54 -7.34
N TRP A 296 10.41 17.94 -6.09
CA TRP A 296 9.37 17.96 -5.06
C TRP A 296 8.24 18.93 -5.36
N LYS A 297 8.51 20.14 -5.85
CA LYS A 297 7.46 21.09 -6.24
C LYS A 297 6.57 20.53 -7.34
N ARG A 298 7.14 19.84 -8.34
CA ARG A 298 6.37 19.19 -9.41
C ARG A 298 5.61 17.97 -8.93
N ALA A 299 6.20 17.17 -8.04
CA ALA A 299 5.49 16.07 -7.39
C ALA A 299 4.29 16.60 -6.58
N LEU A 300 4.46 17.70 -5.84
CA LEU A 300 3.38 18.37 -5.11
C LEU A 300 2.27 18.84 -6.06
N ASP A 301 2.62 19.43 -7.21
CA ASP A 301 1.62 19.86 -8.20
C ASP A 301 0.74 18.69 -8.65
N ILE A 302 1.35 17.52 -8.92
CA ILE A 302 0.64 16.29 -9.28
C ILE A 302 -0.20 15.78 -8.09
N THR A 303 0.35 15.78 -6.88
CA THR A 303 -0.37 15.36 -5.67
C THR A 303 -1.63 16.20 -5.42
N VAL A 304 -1.52 17.53 -5.54
CA VAL A 304 -2.68 18.43 -5.37
C VAL A 304 -3.73 18.16 -6.44
N ALA A 305 -3.32 18.01 -7.70
CA ALA A 305 -4.25 17.70 -8.78
C ALA A 305 -4.97 16.35 -8.59
N LYS A 306 -4.29 15.36 -8.01
CA LYS A 306 -4.86 14.05 -7.64
C LYS A 306 -5.66 14.09 -6.35
N GLN A 307 -5.67 15.20 -5.61
CA GLN A 307 -6.21 15.31 -4.26
C GLN A 307 -5.60 14.27 -3.28
N GLY A 308 -4.28 14.09 -3.35
CA GLY A 308 -3.54 13.07 -2.61
C GLY A 308 -2.79 13.59 -1.39
N VAL A 309 -1.91 12.75 -0.85
CA VAL A 309 -0.96 13.06 0.21
C VAL A 309 0.47 12.93 -0.30
N MET A 310 1.31 13.91 0.04
CA MET A 310 2.74 13.91 -0.26
C MET A 310 3.53 13.74 1.04
N THR A 311 4.02 12.53 1.28
CA THR A 311 4.88 12.23 2.42
C THR A 311 6.33 12.30 1.99
N ILE A 312 7.09 13.24 2.56
CA ILE A 312 8.47 13.50 2.17
C ILE A 312 9.39 12.86 3.19
N CYS A 313 10.22 11.92 2.74
CA CYS A 313 11.31 11.33 3.52
C CYS A 313 12.58 12.17 3.31
N PHE A 314 13.11 12.75 4.39
CA PHE A 314 14.33 13.54 4.35
C PHE A 314 15.23 13.34 5.58
N HIS A 315 16.47 13.81 5.49
CA HIS A 315 17.50 13.59 6.49
C HIS A 315 18.35 14.85 6.74
N PRO A 316 18.90 15.03 7.95
CA PRO A 316 19.83 16.12 8.25
C PRO A 316 21.29 15.79 7.84
N HIS A 317 21.49 14.81 6.96
CA HIS A 317 22.82 14.26 6.60
C HIS A 317 23.58 15.12 5.56
N GLY A 318 23.09 16.33 5.28
CA GLY A 318 23.59 17.20 4.23
C GLY A 318 23.10 16.81 2.83
N TYR A 319 22.01 16.04 2.74
CA TYR A 319 21.33 15.73 1.48
C TYR A 319 20.45 16.90 1.03
N ILE A 320 19.78 17.54 1.99
CA ILE A 320 18.97 18.74 1.82
C ILE A 320 19.27 19.75 2.94
N ASP A 321 19.10 21.04 2.68
CA ASP A 321 19.20 22.11 3.69
C ASP A 321 17.81 22.53 4.23
N ALA A 322 17.78 23.10 5.43
CA ALA A 322 16.53 23.52 6.08
C ALA A 322 15.82 24.63 5.28
N GLU A 323 16.59 25.53 4.66
CA GLU A 323 16.10 26.60 3.79
C GLU A 323 15.41 26.06 2.54
N GLN A 324 15.89 24.92 2.01
CA GLN A 324 15.27 24.25 0.86
C GLN A 324 13.91 23.64 1.23
N MET A 325 13.79 23.08 2.44
CA MET A 325 12.50 22.63 2.98
C MET A 325 11.53 23.80 3.19
N VAL A 326 12.03 24.94 3.69
CA VAL A 326 11.25 26.18 3.81
C VAL A 326 10.77 26.66 2.43
N ALA A 327 11.62 26.63 1.41
CA ALA A 327 11.24 27.01 0.05
C ALA A 327 10.13 26.12 -0.55
N LEU A 328 10.10 24.83 -0.21
CA LEU A 328 9.00 23.94 -0.60
C LEU A 328 7.71 24.30 0.14
N ILE A 329 7.78 24.59 1.45
CA ILE A 329 6.63 25.04 2.25
C ILE A 329 6.06 26.34 1.67
N ASP A 330 6.93 27.31 1.37
CA ASP A 330 6.53 28.59 0.77
C ASP A 330 5.85 28.37 -0.57
N TYR A 331 6.43 27.55 -1.45
CA TYR A 331 5.81 27.19 -2.72
C TYR A 331 4.40 26.59 -2.54
N ALA A 332 4.23 25.68 -1.58
CA ALA A 332 2.93 25.06 -1.30
C ALA A 332 1.89 26.10 -0.87
N VAL A 333 2.25 26.98 0.08
CA VAL A 333 1.35 27.99 0.63
C VAL A 333 1.03 29.07 -0.40
N GLU A 334 2.04 29.59 -1.11
CA GLU A 334 1.85 30.65 -2.10
C GLU A 334 0.99 30.20 -3.28
N ARG A 335 1.17 28.94 -3.71
CA ARG A 335 0.49 28.40 -4.89
C ARG A 335 -0.89 27.85 -4.59
N TYR A 336 -1.06 27.16 -3.46
CA TYR A 336 -2.26 26.39 -3.17
C TYR A 336 -3.04 26.91 -1.95
N GLY A 337 -2.43 27.71 -1.08
CA GLY A 337 -3.09 28.28 0.08
C GLY A 337 -3.80 27.22 0.94
N GLU A 338 -5.07 27.46 1.26
CA GLU A 338 -5.89 26.60 2.11
C GLU A 338 -6.17 25.20 1.52
N LYS A 339 -5.90 24.99 0.22
CA LYS A 339 -6.04 23.68 -0.42
C LYS A 339 -5.02 22.66 0.08
N VAL A 340 -3.92 23.11 0.69
CA VAL A 340 -2.87 22.24 1.21
C VAL A 340 -2.80 22.35 2.72
N LYS A 341 -2.67 21.21 3.40
CA LYS A 341 -2.50 21.14 4.85
C LYS A 341 -1.25 20.37 5.24
N PHE A 342 -0.54 20.88 6.25
CA PHE A 342 0.59 20.16 6.85
C PHE A 342 0.12 19.36 8.05
N LEU A 343 0.42 18.06 8.06
CA LEU A 343 0.09 17.13 9.14
C LEU A 343 1.29 16.24 9.47
N ASN A 344 1.42 15.84 10.73
CA ASN A 344 2.30 14.74 11.14
C ASN A 344 1.52 13.40 11.11
N CYS A 345 2.20 12.25 11.17
CA CYS A 345 1.59 10.91 11.13
C CYS A 345 0.49 10.72 12.19
N ARG A 346 0.71 11.22 13.41
CA ARG A 346 -0.31 11.18 14.48
C ARG A 346 -1.59 11.92 14.09
N GLU A 347 -1.45 13.11 13.52
CA GLU A 347 -2.59 13.89 13.06
C GLU A 347 -3.28 13.24 11.87
N VAL A 348 -2.54 12.69 10.89
CA VAL A 348 -3.12 11.92 9.79
C VAL A 348 -3.97 10.77 10.31
N MET A 349 -3.44 9.98 11.25
CA MET A 349 -4.19 8.89 11.87
C MET A 349 -5.44 9.40 12.58
N ASN A 350 -5.33 10.46 13.37
CA ASN A 350 -6.49 11.06 14.05
C ASN A 350 -7.58 11.52 13.07
N ARG A 351 -7.19 12.07 11.90
CA ARG A 351 -8.12 12.48 10.84
C ARG A 351 -8.83 11.28 10.23
N ILE A 352 -8.08 10.23 9.89
CA ILE A 352 -8.65 8.96 9.38
C ILE A 352 -9.68 8.39 10.39
N GLU A 353 -9.31 8.30 11.67
CA GLU A 353 -10.20 7.75 12.71
C GLU A 353 -11.47 8.58 12.88
N SER A 354 -11.33 9.92 12.95
CA SER A 354 -12.45 10.81 13.24
C SER A 354 -13.38 10.98 12.04
N ASN A 355 -12.83 11.07 10.83
CA ASN A 355 -13.57 11.52 9.66
C ASN A 355 -13.90 10.40 8.69
N ALA A 356 -12.99 9.45 8.43
CA ALA A 356 -13.23 8.33 7.52
C ALA A 356 -13.79 7.10 8.23
N LEU A 357 -13.34 6.80 9.45
CA LEU A 357 -13.80 5.63 10.20
C LEU A 357 -14.91 5.93 11.21
N ASN A 358 -14.98 7.17 11.72
CA ASN A 358 -15.81 7.55 12.88
C ASN A 358 -15.60 6.63 14.09
N SER A 359 -14.38 6.09 14.24
CA SER A 359 -14.01 5.08 15.24
C SER A 359 -12.51 4.83 15.22
N SER A 360 -11.96 4.31 16.32
CA SER A 360 -10.59 3.79 16.33
C SER A 360 -10.54 2.37 15.73
N PRO A 361 -9.58 2.06 14.84
CA PRO A 361 -9.49 0.78 14.15
C PRO A 361 -8.89 -0.29 15.06
N LYS A 362 -9.70 -0.84 15.97
CA LYS A 362 -9.33 -2.03 16.75
C LYS A 362 -9.60 -3.33 15.98
N THR A 363 -10.40 -3.24 14.93
CA THR A 363 -10.84 -4.34 14.07
C THR A 363 -10.42 -4.09 12.62
N PRO A 364 -10.36 -5.14 11.77
CA PRO A 364 -10.08 -4.96 10.36
C PRO A 364 -11.03 -3.97 9.69
N VAL A 365 -10.48 -3.06 8.91
CA VAL A 365 -11.22 -2.11 8.07
C VAL A 365 -11.24 -2.65 6.65
N CYS A 366 -12.39 -2.58 5.97
CA CYS A 366 -12.45 -2.79 4.53
C CYS A 366 -12.57 -1.44 3.84
N LEU A 367 -11.57 -1.11 3.05
CA LEU A 367 -11.56 0.07 2.19
C LEU A 367 -11.75 -0.43 0.75
N LEU A 368 -12.87 -0.11 0.12
CA LEU A 368 -13.27 -0.61 -1.19
C LEU A 368 -14.29 0.31 -1.87
N ASP A 369 -14.29 0.32 -3.19
CA ASP A 369 -15.27 1.05 -4.00
C ASP A 369 -16.55 0.20 -4.10
N LEU A 370 -17.59 0.55 -3.33
CA LEU A 370 -18.82 -0.25 -3.21
C LEU A 370 -19.76 -0.05 -4.39
N ASN A 371 -19.83 1.18 -4.89
CA ASN A 371 -20.80 1.62 -5.89
C ASN A 371 -20.19 1.75 -7.31
N ALA A 372 -18.91 1.44 -7.45
CA ALA A 372 -18.13 1.53 -8.68
C ALA A 372 -17.96 2.97 -9.22
N ASP A 373 -17.86 3.96 -8.34
CA ASP A 373 -17.67 5.36 -8.72
C ASP A 373 -16.20 5.80 -8.84
N GLY A 374 -15.27 4.87 -8.58
CA GLY A 374 -13.83 5.13 -8.64
C GLY A 374 -13.26 5.78 -7.37
N HIS A 375 -14.06 5.91 -6.30
CA HIS A 375 -13.63 6.33 -4.98
C HIS A 375 -13.77 5.20 -3.96
N LEU A 376 -12.93 5.23 -2.93
CA LEU A 376 -12.93 4.23 -1.88
C LEU A 376 -13.91 4.60 -0.75
N ASP A 377 -14.75 3.63 -0.42
CA ASP A 377 -15.70 3.64 0.69
C ASP A 377 -15.18 2.82 1.86
N VAL A 378 -15.80 3.00 3.03
CA VAL A 378 -15.40 2.33 4.27
C VAL A 378 -16.49 1.36 4.74
N VAL A 379 -16.13 0.11 4.96
CA VAL A 379 -16.94 -0.85 5.73
C VAL A 379 -16.18 -1.24 6.99
N HIS A 380 -16.71 -0.85 8.14
CA HIS A 380 -16.08 -1.09 9.45
C HIS A 380 -17.15 -1.27 10.53
N LEU A 381 -17.02 -2.34 11.32
CA LEU A 381 -18.01 -2.72 12.35
C LEU A 381 -19.42 -2.84 11.75
N ASP A 382 -20.40 -2.15 12.32
CA ASP A 382 -21.80 -2.08 11.89
C ASP A 382 -22.09 -0.87 10.99
N GLN A 383 -21.05 -0.24 10.43
CA GLN A 383 -21.17 0.95 9.60
C GLN A 383 -20.59 0.72 8.20
N THR A 384 -21.34 1.14 7.19
CA THR A 384 -20.85 1.37 5.84
C THR A 384 -20.91 2.87 5.58
N ARG A 385 -19.82 3.44 5.05
CA ARG A 385 -19.71 4.85 4.76
C ARG A 385 -19.31 5.03 3.30
N VAL A 386 -20.24 5.53 2.50
CA VAL A 386 -20.04 5.78 1.07
C VAL A 386 -19.54 7.20 0.87
N TRP A 387 -18.41 7.36 0.21
CA TRP A 387 -17.86 8.67 -0.09
C TRP A 387 -18.58 9.27 -1.30
N LEU A 388 -19.16 10.45 -1.14
CA LEU A 388 -19.82 11.16 -2.22
C LEU A 388 -18.92 12.31 -2.70
N PRO A 389 -18.13 12.14 -3.80
CA PRO A 389 -17.06 13.06 -4.15
C PRO A 389 -17.55 14.46 -4.53
N VAL A 390 -18.74 14.58 -5.10
CA VAL A 390 -19.34 15.87 -5.46
C VAL A 390 -19.75 16.66 -4.21
N GLN A 391 -20.33 15.97 -3.22
CA GLN A 391 -20.77 16.54 -1.96
C GLN A 391 -19.60 16.73 -0.97
N ARG A 392 -18.45 16.08 -1.23
CA ARG A 392 -17.29 16.02 -0.33
C ARG A 392 -17.70 15.57 1.08
N ALA A 393 -18.55 14.55 1.17
CA ALA A 393 -19.06 14.02 2.42
C ALA A 393 -19.27 12.50 2.38
N PHE A 394 -19.18 11.87 3.54
CA PHE A 394 -19.59 10.48 3.71
C PHE A 394 -21.08 10.38 4.01
N GLU A 395 -21.78 9.55 3.25
CA GLU A 395 -23.10 9.05 3.65
C GLU A 395 -22.92 7.78 4.49
N SER A 396 -23.54 7.75 5.68
CA SER A 396 -23.41 6.62 6.61
C SER A 396 -24.68 5.81 6.66
N ILE A 397 -24.54 4.50 6.50
CA ILE A 397 -25.62 3.53 6.58
C ILE A 397 -25.23 2.38 7.48
N ARG A 398 -26.22 1.61 7.93
CA ARG A 398 -25.99 0.42 8.74
C ARG A 398 -25.45 -0.71 7.87
N SER A 399 -24.33 -1.30 8.30
CA SER A 399 -23.74 -2.48 7.68
C SER A 399 -24.25 -3.76 8.36
N PRO A 400 -24.58 -4.82 7.61
CA PRO A 400 -24.76 -6.15 8.16
C PRO A 400 -23.50 -6.60 8.90
N MET A 401 -23.63 -7.01 10.17
CA MET A 401 -22.48 -7.50 10.96
C MET A 401 -21.72 -8.66 10.30
N ILE A 402 -22.36 -9.39 9.39
CA ILE A 402 -21.76 -10.49 8.65
C ILE A 402 -20.61 -10.05 7.74
N MET A 403 -20.55 -8.76 7.35
CA MET A 403 -19.42 -8.19 6.61
C MET A 403 -18.08 -8.31 7.36
N GLN A 404 -18.14 -8.50 8.69
CA GLN A 404 -16.98 -8.73 9.53
C GLN A 404 -16.55 -10.21 9.59
N ASN A 405 -17.25 -11.12 8.90
CA ASN A 405 -16.93 -12.53 8.88
C ASN A 405 -15.54 -12.75 8.24
N PRO A 406 -14.54 -13.29 8.97
CA PRO A 406 -13.19 -13.49 8.44
C PRO A 406 -13.15 -14.50 7.28
N ASN A 407 -14.18 -15.34 7.16
CA ASN A 407 -14.32 -16.35 6.12
C ASN A 407 -15.15 -15.88 4.93
N GLY A 408 -15.70 -14.65 4.97
CA GLY A 408 -16.39 -14.07 3.83
C GLY A 408 -15.45 -13.34 2.88
N ARG A 409 -15.93 -13.07 1.66
CA ARG A 409 -15.20 -12.39 0.59
C ARG A 409 -16.08 -11.33 -0.03
N PHE A 410 -15.49 -10.18 -0.34
CA PHE A 410 -16.13 -9.21 -1.22
C PHE A 410 -16.03 -9.70 -2.66
N ILE A 411 -17.11 -9.49 -3.42
CA ILE A 411 -17.27 -9.93 -4.81
C ILE A 411 -17.87 -8.80 -5.64
N SER A 412 -17.61 -8.79 -6.93
CA SER A 412 -18.43 -8.07 -7.88
C SER A 412 -19.70 -8.87 -8.14
N VAL A 413 -20.86 -8.23 -8.07
CA VAL A 413 -22.17 -8.90 -8.30
C VAL A 413 -22.77 -8.62 -9.67
N ASP A 414 -22.18 -7.71 -10.45
CA ASP A 414 -22.60 -7.34 -11.79
C ASP A 414 -21.49 -6.69 -12.61
N ARG A 415 -21.77 -6.45 -13.89
CA ARG A 415 -20.85 -5.82 -14.85
C ARG A 415 -20.51 -4.37 -14.55
N LEU A 416 -21.25 -3.70 -13.66
CA LEU A 416 -20.88 -2.36 -13.22
C LEU A 416 -19.79 -2.43 -12.16
N GLY A 417 -19.48 -3.61 -11.62
CA GLY A 417 -18.46 -3.77 -10.58
C GLY A 417 -18.97 -3.41 -9.20
N ARG A 418 -20.29 -3.43 -8.97
CA ARG A 418 -20.89 -3.14 -7.65
C ARG A 418 -20.55 -4.25 -6.66
N ALA A 419 -20.30 -3.84 -5.42
CA ALA A 419 -19.85 -4.77 -4.38
C ALA A 419 -20.97 -5.69 -3.89
N GLY A 420 -20.58 -6.92 -3.61
CA GLY A 420 -21.31 -7.87 -2.79
C GLY A 420 -20.39 -8.53 -1.79
N PHE A 421 -20.97 -9.39 -0.96
CA PHE A 421 -20.26 -10.13 0.06
C PHE A 421 -20.79 -11.56 0.13
N VAL A 422 -19.93 -12.53 -0.11
CA VAL A 422 -20.23 -13.96 -0.02
C VAL A 422 -19.61 -14.57 1.21
N TYR A 423 -20.34 -15.44 1.91
CA TYR A 423 -19.82 -16.20 3.04
C TYR A 423 -20.47 -17.58 3.16
N ALA A 424 -19.77 -18.51 3.80
CA ALA A 424 -20.28 -19.83 4.10
C ALA A 424 -21.01 -19.87 5.45
N GLU A 425 -22.22 -20.41 5.51
CA GLU A 425 -22.98 -20.65 6.73
C GLU A 425 -23.78 -21.95 6.64
N LYS A 426 -23.64 -22.83 7.64
CA LYS A 426 -24.36 -24.13 7.73
C LYS A 426 -24.26 -24.99 6.46
N GLY A 427 -23.14 -24.90 5.73
CA GLY A 427 -22.91 -25.65 4.50
C GLY A 427 -23.55 -25.04 3.26
N GLU A 428 -24.02 -23.79 3.32
CA GLU A 428 -24.52 -23.02 2.17
C GLU A 428 -23.69 -21.74 1.96
N LEU A 429 -23.67 -21.23 0.73
CA LEU A 429 -23.10 -19.92 0.42
C LEU A 429 -24.21 -18.87 0.39
N LYS A 430 -24.08 -17.86 1.25
CA LYS A 430 -24.98 -16.72 1.35
C LYS A 430 -24.33 -15.48 0.76
N ILE A 431 -25.15 -14.63 0.14
CA ILE A 431 -24.68 -13.48 -0.60
C ILE A 431 -25.47 -12.25 -0.18
N TRP A 432 -24.73 -11.17 0.06
CA TRP A 432 -25.26 -9.82 0.16
C TRP A 432 -24.78 -9.01 -1.03
N HIS A 433 -25.55 -8.02 -1.43
CA HIS A 433 -25.14 -7.09 -2.48
C HIS A 433 -25.49 -5.66 -2.10
N PHE A 434 -24.65 -4.73 -2.55
CA PHE A 434 -24.81 -3.30 -2.33
C PHE A 434 -25.48 -2.66 -3.54
N THR A 435 -26.66 -2.11 -3.35
CA THR A 435 -27.40 -1.37 -4.39
C THR A 435 -28.21 -0.26 -3.75
N ASP A 436 -28.38 0.85 -4.47
CA ASP A 436 -29.25 1.96 -4.06
C ASP A 436 -28.99 2.46 -2.62
N GLY A 437 -27.71 2.52 -2.24
CA GLY A 437 -27.29 3.01 -0.92
C GLY A 437 -27.57 2.04 0.24
N ALA A 438 -27.85 0.76 -0.01
CA ALA A 438 -28.13 -0.21 1.04
C ALA A 438 -27.64 -1.63 0.71
N TRP A 439 -27.49 -2.44 1.78
CA TRP A 439 -27.17 -3.85 1.69
C TRP A 439 -28.44 -4.70 1.68
N PHE A 440 -28.56 -5.59 0.69
CA PHE A 440 -29.66 -6.54 0.58
C PHE A 440 -29.13 -7.97 0.53
N GLU A 441 -29.87 -8.91 1.13
CA GLU A 441 -29.57 -10.34 0.99
C GLU A 441 -30.06 -10.79 -0.39
N ALA A 442 -29.17 -11.35 -1.20
CA ALA A 442 -29.52 -11.98 -2.47
C ALA A 442 -29.95 -13.43 -2.24
N PRO A 443 -30.73 -14.05 -3.15
CA PRO A 443 -30.99 -15.48 -3.12
C PRO A 443 -29.65 -16.23 -3.23
N GLY A 444 -29.10 -16.67 -2.08
CA GLY A 444 -27.81 -17.35 -2.03
C GLY A 444 -27.76 -18.63 -2.84
N LEU A 445 -26.57 -19.19 -2.96
CA LEU A 445 -26.33 -20.48 -3.60
C LEU A 445 -26.78 -21.62 -2.67
N LYS A 446 -28.02 -22.06 -2.86
CA LYS A 446 -28.57 -23.23 -2.18
C LYS A 446 -27.91 -24.50 -2.71
N ASN A 447 -27.66 -25.47 -1.82
CA ASN A 447 -27.05 -26.78 -2.13
C ASN A 447 -25.61 -26.77 -2.65
N VAL A 448 -24.84 -25.72 -2.36
CA VAL A 448 -23.41 -25.69 -2.63
C VAL A 448 -22.65 -26.12 -1.39
N ALA A 449 -21.93 -27.25 -1.45
CA ALA A 449 -21.04 -27.67 -0.37
C ALA A 449 -19.98 -26.58 -0.14
N SER A 450 -20.22 -25.71 0.83
CA SER A 450 -19.36 -24.57 1.14
C SER A 450 -18.22 -25.00 2.07
N LEU A 451 -17.10 -25.39 1.48
CA LEU A 451 -15.88 -25.65 2.22
C LEU A 451 -14.98 -24.41 2.22
N LEU A 452 -14.46 -24.08 3.39
CA LEU A 452 -13.49 -23.01 3.54
C LEU A 452 -12.08 -23.51 3.24
N PRO A 453 -11.21 -22.66 2.67
CA PRO A 453 -11.41 -21.22 2.44
C PRO A 453 -12.13 -20.89 1.12
N LEU A 454 -12.63 -19.64 1.04
CA LEU A 454 -13.17 -19.06 -0.18
C LEU A 454 -12.13 -18.18 -0.88
N HIS A 455 -12.15 -18.21 -2.21
CA HIS A 455 -11.50 -17.25 -3.11
C HIS A 455 -12.47 -16.85 -4.21
N CYS A 456 -12.33 -15.64 -4.74
CA CYS A 456 -13.22 -15.10 -5.75
C CYS A 456 -12.39 -14.36 -6.81
N SER A 457 -12.59 -14.74 -8.06
CA SER A 457 -12.02 -14.11 -9.26
C SER A 457 -13.02 -14.30 -10.41
N ASP A 458 -13.00 -13.47 -11.42
CA ASP A 458 -13.79 -13.61 -12.65
C ASP A 458 -13.05 -14.51 -13.63
N LEU A 459 -13.46 -15.79 -13.68
CA LEU A 459 -12.84 -16.83 -14.51
C LEU A 459 -13.57 -17.04 -15.83
N ASN A 460 -14.70 -16.36 -16.05
CA ASN A 460 -15.49 -16.49 -17.28
C ASN A 460 -15.65 -15.18 -18.06
N GLY A 461 -15.07 -14.09 -17.54
CA GLY A 461 -15.06 -12.77 -18.17
C GLY A 461 -16.43 -12.12 -18.24
N ASP A 462 -17.39 -12.53 -17.40
CA ASP A 462 -18.76 -11.98 -17.45
C ASP A 462 -18.94 -10.71 -16.60
N GLY A 463 -17.89 -10.28 -15.89
CA GLY A 463 -17.83 -9.10 -15.02
C GLY A 463 -18.30 -9.36 -13.59
N VAL A 464 -18.69 -10.60 -13.26
CA VAL A 464 -19.16 -11.02 -11.93
C VAL A 464 -18.15 -11.99 -11.33
N SER A 465 -17.84 -11.86 -10.04
CA SER A 465 -16.87 -12.79 -9.44
C SER A 465 -17.40 -14.22 -9.43
N ASP A 466 -16.59 -15.17 -9.87
CA ASP A 466 -16.77 -16.59 -9.62
C ASP A 466 -16.34 -16.95 -8.20
N ILE A 467 -16.78 -18.11 -7.72
CA ILE A 467 -16.49 -18.56 -6.36
C ILE A 467 -15.71 -19.86 -6.40
N ILE A 468 -14.57 -19.86 -5.72
CA ILE A 468 -13.76 -21.04 -5.46
C ILE A 468 -13.90 -21.40 -3.98
N SER A 469 -14.33 -22.62 -3.70
CA SER A 469 -14.54 -23.14 -2.35
C SER A 469 -13.72 -24.42 -2.16
N MET A 470 -12.62 -24.31 -1.41
CA MET A 470 -11.54 -25.31 -1.33
C MET A 470 -10.97 -25.70 -2.70
N ARG A 471 -11.67 -26.54 -3.44
CA ARG A 471 -11.28 -27.00 -4.77
C ARG A 471 -12.37 -26.75 -5.82
N ASN A 472 -13.62 -26.67 -5.38
CA ASN A 472 -14.77 -26.59 -6.25
C ASN A 472 -14.90 -25.17 -6.80
N VAL A 473 -15.15 -25.05 -8.09
CA VAL A 473 -15.37 -23.78 -8.78
C VAL A 473 -16.84 -23.65 -9.11
N TYR A 474 -17.40 -22.47 -8.88
CA TYR A 474 -18.75 -22.10 -9.23
C TYR A 474 -18.68 -20.86 -10.11
N LEU A 475 -19.06 -21.01 -11.37
CA LEU A 475 -19.09 -19.93 -12.34
C LEU A 475 -20.37 -19.12 -12.19
N SER A 476 -20.26 -17.81 -12.23
CA SER A 476 -21.30 -16.80 -12.23
C SER A 476 -22.23 -16.98 -13.42
N GLY A 477 -23.36 -16.30 -13.35
CA GLY A 477 -24.36 -16.31 -14.38
C GLY A 477 -25.46 -15.31 -14.08
N ASN A 478 -26.36 -15.15 -15.04
CA ASN A 478 -27.39 -14.10 -14.99
C ASN A 478 -28.20 -14.11 -13.69
N GLY A 479 -28.30 -12.92 -13.08
CA GLY A 479 -29.11 -12.66 -11.90
C GLY A 479 -28.52 -13.22 -10.61
N MET A 480 -27.20 -13.11 -10.42
CA MET A 480 -26.48 -13.62 -9.23
C MET A 480 -26.73 -15.11 -9.02
N ARG A 481 -26.53 -15.90 -10.08
CA ARG A 481 -26.71 -17.36 -10.04
C ARG A 481 -25.43 -18.05 -10.48
N TRP A 482 -24.75 -18.66 -9.52
CA TRP A 482 -23.59 -19.49 -9.83
C TRP A 482 -23.98 -20.93 -10.09
N LYS A 483 -23.23 -21.59 -10.96
CA LYS A 483 -23.35 -23.01 -11.28
C LYS A 483 -22.01 -23.70 -11.06
N PRO A 484 -21.99 -24.96 -10.58
CA PRO A 484 -20.76 -25.73 -10.52
C PRO A 484 -20.08 -25.77 -11.90
N ALA A 485 -18.78 -25.46 -11.94
CA ALA A 485 -17.97 -25.61 -13.13
C ALA A 485 -17.75 -27.10 -13.45
N GLN A 486 -17.37 -27.39 -14.69
CA GLN A 486 -16.96 -28.75 -15.10
C GLN A 486 -15.51 -29.08 -14.68
N PHE A 487 -14.80 -28.09 -14.15
CA PHE A 487 -13.43 -28.21 -13.66
C PHE A 487 -13.34 -27.83 -12.18
N SER A 488 -12.16 -28.04 -11.62
CA SER A 488 -11.85 -27.72 -10.22
C SER A 488 -10.40 -27.24 -10.14
N LEU A 489 -10.00 -26.63 -9.02
CA LEU A 489 -8.58 -26.34 -8.83
C LEU A 489 -7.74 -27.63 -8.93
N PRO A 490 -6.53 -27.59 -9.53
CA PRO A 490 -5.63 -28.73 -9.58
C PRO A 490 -5.30 -29.30 -8.19
N ARG A 491 -5.34 -28.47 -7.15
CA ARG A 491 -5.13 -28.83 -5.74
C ARG A 491 -6.05 -27.98 -4.85
N PRO A 492 -6.30 -28.37 -3.58
CA PRO A 492 -7.05 -27.52 -2.65
C PRO A 492 -6.39 -26.15 -2.48
N PHE A 493 -7.20 -25.09 -2.47
CA PHE A 493 -6.77 -23.72 -2.25
C PHE A 493 -5.99 -23.60 -0.94
N SER A 494 -4.88 -22.88 -0.99
CA SER A 494 -4.04 -22.59 0.17
C SER A 494 -3.43 -21.19 0.06
N LYS A 495 -2.82 -20.72 1.16
CA LYS A 495 -2.06 -19.45 1.18
C LYS A 495 -0.83 -19.47 0.26
N SER A 496 -0.40 -20.65 -0.18
CA SER A 496 0.73 -20.87 -1.09
C SER A 496 0.35 -20.68 -2.56
N MET A 497 -0.92 -20.37 -2.85
CA MET A 497 -1.43 -20.13 -4.20
C MET A 497 -1.54 -18.64 -4.53
N ARG A 498 -1.33 -18.30 -5.80
CA ARG A 498 -1.58 -16.98 -6.39
C ARG A 498 -2.26 -17.15 -7.75
N PHE A 499 -3.18 -16.23 -8.02
CA PHE A 499 -3.94 -16.11 -9.26
C PHE A 499 -3.36 -14.90 -9.98
N VAL A 500 -2.71 -15.13 -11.12
CA VAL A 500 -1.93 -14.14 -11.84
C VAL A 500 -1.94 -14.52 -13.31
N ASP A 501 -2.25 -13.58 -14.19
CA ASP A 501 -2.09 -13.71 -15.65
C ASP A 501 -0.59 -13.74 -16.04
N ILE A 502 -0.05 -14.94 -16.32
CA ILE A 502 1.38 -15.19 -16.59
C ILE A 502 1.68 -15.00 -18.08
N ASP A 503 0.76 -15.41 -18.96
CA ASP A 503 0.97 -15.41 -20.41
C ASP A 503 0.30 -14.24 -21.16
N HIS A 504 -0.38 -13.35 -20.43
CA HIS A 504 -1.02 -12.13 -20.90
C HIS A 504 -2.23 -12.39 -21.82
N ASP A 505 -2.93 -13.50 -21.61
CA ASP A 505 -4.18 -13.81 -22.32
C ASP A 505 -5.41 -13.16 -21.66
N GLY A 506 -5.26 -12.62 -20.46
CA GLY A 506 -6.30 -11.94 -19.69
C GLY A 506 -7.02 -12.82 -18.67
N ASP A 507 -6.69 -14.11 -18.58
CA ASP A 507 -7.22 -15.05 -17.59
C ASP A 507 -6.19 -15.28 -16.45
N ASP A 508 -6.68 -15.50 -15.23
CA ASP A 508 -5.79 -15.75 -14.07
C ASP A 508 -5.22 -17.17 -14.10
N ASP A 509 -3.91 -17.30 -14.34
CA ASP A 509 -3.18 -18.56 -14.14
C ASP A 509 -2.93 -18.87 -12.67
N LEU A 510 -2.62 -20.14 -12.38
CA LEU A 510 -2.41 -20.61 -11.02
C LEU A 510 -0.92 -20.89 -10.75
N ILE A 511 -0.38 -20.20 -9.76
CA ILE A 511 0.95 -20.48 -9.20
C ILE A 511 0.78 -21.06 -7.81
N PHE A 512 1.39 -22.21 -7.54
CA PHE A 512 1.56 -22.78 -6.21
C PHE A 512 3.05 -22.85 -5.86
N SER A 513 3.45 -22.41 -4.67
CA SER A 513 4.82 -22.62 -4.18
C SER A 513 4.90 -22.59 -2.65
N ASP A 514 5.31 -23.71 -2.04
CA ASP A 514 5.60 -23.83 -0.61
C ASP A 514 7.07 -24.20 -0.35
N GLU A 515 7.45 -24.56 0.88
CA GLU A 515 8.85 -24.92 1.18
C GLU A 515 9.33 -26.24 0.55
N LYS A 516 8.45 -27.02 -0.07
CA LYS A 516 8.76 -28.36 -0.62
C LYS A 516 8.70 -28.36 -2.14
N GLU A 517 7.64 -27.82 -2.72
CA GLU A 517 7.35 -27.94 -4.14
C GLU A 517 6.67 -26.69 -4.70
N TYR A 518 6.77 -26.56 -6.01
CA TYR A 518 6.04 -25.55 -6.78
C TYR A 518 5.38 -26.19 -8.00
N ALA A 519 4.36 -25.52 -8.51
CA ALA A 519 3.75 -25.84 -9.79
C ALA A 519 3.01 -24.63 -10.36
N ILE A 520 2.96 -24.56 -11.69
CA ILE A 520 2.25 -23.53 -12.46
C ILE A 520 1.29 -24.22 -13.41
N TRP A 521 0.05 -23.73 -13.47
CA TRP A 521 -0.97 -24.17 -14.42
C TRP A 521 -1.55 -22.97 -15.15
N LEU A 522 -1.63 -23.07 -16.47
CA LEU A 522 -2.30 -22.08 -17.29
C LEU A 522 -3.81 -22.31 -17.27
N PHE A 523 -4.59 -21.23 -17.21
CA PHE A 523 -6.03 -21.29 -17.40
C PHE A 523 -6.34 -21.36 -18.90
N GLU A 524 -7.03 -22.41 -19.35
CA GLU A 524 -7.28 -22.56 -20.80
C GLU A 524 -8.60 -21.94 -21.26
N SER A 525 -9.65 -22.07 -20.45
CA SER A 525 -10.98 -21.51 -20.73
C SER A 525 -11.95 -21.77 -19.58
N PRO A 526 -13.12 -21.11 -19.55
CA PRO A 526 -14.20 -21.39 -18.58
C PRO A 526 -14.85 -22.78 -18.73
N THR A 527 -14.40 -23.60 -19.68
CA THR A 527 -14.83 -25.00 -19.83
C THR A 527 -13.78 -26.00 -19.34
N MET A 528 -12.50 -25.68 -19.52
CA MET A 528 -11.37 -26.56 -19.23
C MET A 528 -10.70 -26.23 -17.89
N GLY A 529 -10.72 -24.96 -17.48
CA GLY A 529 -10.04 -24.46 -16.28
C GLY A 529 -8.53 -24.52 -16.40
N TRP A 530 -7.85 -24.70 -15.25
CA TRP A 530 -6.40 -24.88 -15.16
C TRP A 530 -5.94 -26.29 -15.57
N SER A 531 -6.22 -26.71 -16.81
CA SER A 531 -5.91 -28.05 -17.32
C SER A 531 -4.48 -28.20 -17.84
N THR A 532 -3.84 -27.12 -18.30
CA THR A 532 -2.45 -27.16 -18.75
C THR A 532 -1.51 -26.93 -17.58
N LYS A 533 -0.81 -27.98 -17.14
CA LYS A 533 0.30 -27.82 -16.19
C LYS A 533 1.55 -27.41 -16.98
N LEU A 534 1.92 -26.14 -16.87
CA LEU A 534 3.12 -25.60 -17.50
C LEU A 534 4.38 -26.25 -16.93
N MET A 535 4.49 -26.30 -15.59
CA MET A 535 5.66 -26.87 -14.93
C MET A 535 5.39 -27.25 -13.47
N SER A 536 6.27 -28.08 -12.90
CA SER A 536 6.32 -28.37 -11.47
C SER A 536 7.68 -28.88 -11.05
N GLY A 537 8.07 -28.65 -9.80
CA GLY A 537 9.35 -29.11 -9.28
C GLY A 537 9.50 -28.94 -7.78
N LYS A 538 10.70 -29.24 -7.26
CA LYS A 538 11.03 -28.94 -5.86
C LYS A 538 11.29 -27.45 -5.70
N ALA A 539 10.72 -26.85 -4.68
CA ALA A 539 10.95 -25.45 -4.36
C ALA A 539 12.31 -25.29 -3.68
N SER A 540 12.97 -24.17 -3.98
CA SER A 540 14.16 -23.70 -3.27
C SER A 540 14.13 -22.17 -3.27
N LEU A 541 14.78 -21.55 -2.28
CA LEU A 541 14.73 -20.10 -2.09
C LEU A 541 15.19 -19.31 -3.32
N ASP A 542 16.27 -19.76 -3.96
CA ASP A 542 16.80 -19.19 -5.20
C ASP A 542 16.32 -19.96 -6.45
N GLY A 543 15.33 -20.83 -6.33
CA GLY A 543 14.82 -21.65 -7.41
C GLY A 543 14.07 -20.86 -8.49
N LEU A 544 13.53 -21.57 -9.49
CA LEU A 544 12.78 -20.98 -10.59
C LEU A 544 11.45 -20.35 -10.11
N VAL A 545 10.79 -20.99 -9.15
CA VAL A 545 9.64 -20.44 -8.42
C VAL A 545 9.96 -20.52 -6.92
N PRO A 546 10.45 -19.44 -6.29
CA PRO A 546 10.70 -19.41 -4.86
C PRO A 546 9.45 -19.73 -4.04
N PRO A 547 9.57 -20.22 -2.78
CA PRO A 547 8.42 -20.42 -1.91
C PRO A 547 7.63 -19.13 -1.68
N ILE A 548 6.32 -19.15 -1.92
CA ILE A 548 5.39 -18.07 -1.57
C ILE A 548 5.11 -18.09 -0.06
N THR A 549 5.05 -19.31 0.49
CA THR A 549 4.93 -19.55 1.93
C THR A 549 5.99 -20.50 2.43
N VAL A 550 6.40 -20.33 3.68
CA VAL A 550 7.26 -21.29 4.40
C VAL A 550 6.59 -21.62 5.73
N ASN A 551 6.39 -22.91 6.03
CA ASN A 551 5.67 -23.37 7.22
C ASN A 551 4.26 -22.75 7.33
N GLY A 552 3.57 -22.58 6.20
CA GLY A 552 2.24 -21.99 6.11
C GLY A 552 2.16 -20.48 6.38
N ARG A 553 3.30 -19.79 6.50
CA ARG A 553 3.39 -18.33 6.71
C ARG A 553 3.91 -17.62 5.47
N ASN A 554 3.58 -16.33 5.33
CA ASN A 554 4.04 -15.50 4.23
C ASN A 554 5.58 -15.49 4.15
N ASN A 555 6.14 -15.72 2.96
CA ASN A 555 7.59 -15.73 2.75
C ASN A 555 8.14 -14.42 2.12
N GLY A 556 7.36 -13.35 2.16
CA GLY A 556 7.76 -12.05 1.61
C GLY A 556 7.63 -11.96 0.09
N ALA A 557 6.77 -12.79 -0.51
CA ALA A 557 6.56 -12.86 -1.95
C ALA A 557 5.33 -12.06 -2.41
N TRP A 558 5.48 -11.32 -3.52
CA TRP A 558 4.39 -10.61 -4.19
C TRP A 558 4.59 -10.59 -5.72
N PHE A 559 3.53 -10.20 -6.44
CA PHE A 559 3.42 -10.36 -7.89
C PHE A 559 2.99 -9.03 -8.50
N ARG A 560 3.83 -8.45 -9.36
CA ARG A 560 3.56 -7.18 -10.02
C ARG A 560 4.53 -6.98 -11.18
N ARG A 561 4.14 -6.24 -12.21
CA ARG A 561 5.02 -5.86 -13.35
C ARG A 561 5.63 -7.10 -14.01
N GLU A 562 4.81 -8.13 -14.26
CA GLU A 562 5.22 -9.38 -14.90
C GLU A 562 6.33 -10.12 -14.13
N GLU A 563 6.43 -9.84 -12.83
CA GLU A 563 7.48 -10.34 -11.95
C GLU A 563 6.88 -10.88 -10.65
N MET A 564 7.49 -11.97 -10.19
CA MET A 564 7.47 -12.35 -8.79
C MET A 564 8.68 -11.74 -8.11
N ALA A 565 8.46 -10.99 -7.03
CA ALA A 565 9.50 -10.45 -6.18
C ALA A 565 9.43 -11.09 -4.78
N VAL A 566 10.59 -11.33 -4.18
CA VAL A 566 10.71 -11.88 -2.82
C VAL A 566 11.72 -11.07 -2.04
N VAL A 567 11.31 -10.59 -0.85
CA VAL A 567 12.17 -9.94 0.14
C VAL A 567 11.92 -10.58 1.49
N ASN A 568 12.92 -11.27 2.03
CA ASN A 568 12.85 -11.96 3.32
C ASN A 568 14.27 -12.13 3.92
N GLU A 569 14.39 -12.89 5.02
CA GLU A 569 15.67 -13.09 5.69
C GLU A 569 16.75 -13.77 4.84
N PHE A 570 16.35 -14.54 3.83
CA PHE A 570 17.24 -15.26 2.93
C PHE A 570 17.69 -14.41 1.75
N THR A 571 16.99 -13.31 1.47
CA THR A 571 17.39 -12.37 0.41
C THR A 571 18.42 -11.37 0.91
N ALA A 572 18.73 -11.33 2.20
CA ALA A 572 19.69 -10.40 2.79
C ALA A 572 21.07 -10.49 2.15
N ASP A 573 21.54 -11.71 1.86
CA ASP A 573 22.84 -11.95 1.20
C ASP A 573 22.72 -12.08 -0.33
N HIS A 574 21.51 -11.90 -0.89
CA HIS A 574 21.25 -12.06 -2.32
C HIS A 574 21.64 -10.80 -3.10
N GLY A 575 22.95 -10.66 -3.33
CA GLY A 575 23.53 -9.54 -4.07
C GLY A 575 23.34 -8.19 -3.36
N ARG A 576 23.45 -7.09 -4.11
CA ARG A 576 23.31 -5.73 -3.55
C ARG A 576 21.85 -5.30 -3.37
N ASP A 577 20.93 -5.96 -4.06
CA ASP A 577 19.54 -5.51 -4.16
C ASP A 577 18.65 -6.09 -3.05
N HIS A 578 19.14 -7.07 -2.29
CA HIS A 578 18.39 -7.74 -1.20
C HIS A 578 17.02 -8.32 -1.61
N VAL A 579 16.86 -8.67 -2.89
CA VAL A 579 15.61 -9.13 -3.49
C VAL A 579 15.89 -10.26 -4.49
N ILE A 580 14.99 -11.23 -4.54
CA ILE A 580 14.93 -12.22 -5.62
C ILE A 580 13.80 -11.83 -6.55
N ILE A 581 14.08 -11.79 -7.86
CA ILE A 581 13.08 -11.49 -8.91
C ILE A 581 13.05 -12.62 -9.91
N ARG A 582 11.86 -13.08 -10.27
CA ARG A 582 11.59 -14.02 -11.37
C ARG A 582 10.58 -13.37 -12.30
N LYS A 583 10.88 -13.34 -13.60
CA LYS A 583 9.95 -12.79 -14.60
C LYS A 583 9.02 -13.91 -15.07
N TYR A 584 7.79 -13.58 -15.42
CA TYR A 584 6.82 -14.57 -15.91
C TYR A 584 7.32 -15.26 -17.18
N ARG A 585 7.98 -14.52 -18.07
CA ARG A 585 8.66 -15.08 -19.24
C ARG A 585 9.70 -16.15 -18.92
N ASP A 586 10.30 -16.15 -17.72
CA ASP A 586 11.28 -17.17 -17.34
C ASP A 586 10.59 -18.53 -17.10
N TRP A 587 9.27 -18.55 -16.91
CA TRP A 587 8.44 -19.76 -16.76
C TRP A 587 7.84 -20.24 -18.09
N LEU A 588 7.59 -19.33 -19.04
CA LEU A 588 7.02 -19.66 -20.35
C LEU A 588 8.00 -20.30 -21.34
N VAL A 589 9.31 -20.28 -21.03
CA VAL A 589 10.38 -20.73 -21.93
C VAL A 589 10.90 -22.13 -21.56
N SER A 590 10.32 -22.82 -20.57
CA SER A 590 10.80 -24.14 -20.17
C SER A 590 10.38 -25.23 -21.18
N GLU A 591 11.39 -25.79 -21.86
CA GLU A 591 11.33 -26.95 -22.77
C GLU A 591 10.74 -28.24 -22.15
#